data_AF-A0AA95GDH6-F1
#
_entry.id   AF-A0AA95GDH6-F1
#
_cell.length_a   1.000
_cell.length_b   1.000
_cell.length_c   1.000
_cell.angle_alpha   90.00
_cell.angle_beta   90.00
_cell.angle_gamma   90.00
#
_symmetry.space_group_name_H-M   'P 1'
#
loop_
_entity.id
_entity.type
_entity.pdbx_description
1 polymer ?
#
loop_
_entity_poly.entity_id
_entity_poly.type
_entity_poly.pdbx_seq_one_letter_code
_entity_poly.pdbx_strand_id
1 'polypeptide(L)'
;MLQIVGDEIVRLTDENKTITDKVSELWRRINLLRVAQLSGEAALTLTTGIPIGSLGKTVCKLAGWFTSDDKSSNESSDTDSLELSTSGLLKPSEPFSMPAHIQAFRDTLEGILEELKITLVIFVDDLDRCLPQTAISTLESIRLLLFIRRSAFVIAADNDFIKAAVKVHFDGAGITGDVSTNYFDKLIQVPLHVPRLGLNEAKAYLVLLLLERETNAGHFSKERFNHALSVIPEKLRNSWKGETINQEFLYELVEHVNALKSLMDLAQGLAALLHSSLAVNANPRLMKRFLNTVYLRDALSAP
;
A
#
# COMPACT_ATOMS: atom_id res chain seq x y z
N MET A 1 -10.54 3.79 -2.23
CA MET A 1 -10.30 4.06 -0.80
C MET A 1 -11.60 4.38 -0.06
N LEU A 2 -12.16 5.59 -0.18
CA LEU A 2 -13.38 5.98 0.57
C LEU A 2 -14.59 5.05 0.36
N GLN A 3 -14.79 4.56 -0.87
CA GLN A 3 -15.86 3.60 -1.16
C GLN A 3 -15.62 2.24 -0.51
N ILE A 4 -14.38 1.73 -0.54
CA ILE A 4 -14.03 0.45 0.10
C ILE A 4 -14.30 0.51 1.61
N VAL A 5 -13.94 1.64 2.24
CA VAL A 5 -14.23 1.88 3.66
C VAL A 5 -15.74 1.96 3.89
N GLY A 6 -16.47 2.67 3.03
CA GLY A 6 -17.93 2.76 3.10
C GLY A 6 -18.62 1.39 2.96
N ASP A 7 -18.22 0.59 1.98
CA ASP A 7 -18.78 -0.74 1.70
C ASP A 7 -18.52 -1.71 2.87
N GLU A 8 -17.31 -1.68 3.45
CA GLU A 8 -16.97 -2.52 4.59
C GLU A 8 -17.74 -2.12 5.86
N ILE A 9 -17.94 -0.81 6.07
CA ILE A 9 -18.75 -0.31 7.20
C ILE A 9 -20.22 -0.69 7.02
N VAL A 10 -20.76 -0.60 5.81
CA VAL A 10 -22.13 -1.06 5.50
C VAL A 10 -22.27 -2.55 5.83
N ARG A 11 -21.32 -3.38 5.39
CA ARG A 11 -21.30 -4.82 5.68
C ARG A 11 -21.35 -5.12 7.18
N LEU A 12 -20.64 -4.33 7.99
CA LEU A 12 -20.61 -4.48 9.45
C LEU A 12 -21.86 -3.92 10.15
N THR A 13 -22.70 -3.18 9.43
CA THR A 13 -23.83 -2.42 9.97
C THR A 13 -25.19 -3.10 9.74
N ASP A 14 -25.27 -4.15 8.90
CA ASP A 14 -26.51 -4.87 8.57
C ASP A 14 -27.24 -5.48 9.79
N GLU A 15 -26.65 -5.46 10.98
CA GLU A 15 -27.25 -5.95 12.23
C GLU A 15 -27.84 -4.84 13.14
N ASN A 16 -27.62 -3.54 12.87
CA ASN A 16 -28.02 -2.43 13.77
C ASN A 16 -28.80 -1.29 13.08
N LYS A 17 -30.09 -1.14 13.42
CA LYS A 17 -31.00 -0.11 12.89
C LYS A 17 -30.62 1.35 13.21
N THR A 18 -29.85 1.60 14.25
CA THR A 18 -29.43 2.96 14.64
C THR A 18 -28.24 3.46 13.82
N ILE A 19 -27.43 2.53 13.29
CA ILE A 19 -26.17 2.82 12.60
C ILE A 19 -26.41 2.97 11.09
N THR A 20 -27.46 2.32 10.58
CA THR A 20 -27.90 2.41 9.17
C THR A 20 -28.21 3.84 8.74
N ASP A 21 -28.82 4.66 9.59
CA ASP A 21 -29.09 6.08 9.29
C ASP A 21 -27.79 6.88 9.10
N LYS A 22 -26.81 6.71 10.00
CA LYS A 22 -25.49 7.36 9.90
C LYS A 22 -24.68 6.89 8.70
N VAL A 23 -24.77 5.60 8.39
CA VAL A 23 -24.11 5.01 7.21
C VAL A 23 -24.73 5.54 5.92
N SER A 24 -26.04 5.74 5.87
CA SER A 24 -26.72 6.36 4.73
C SER A 24 -26.27 7.83 4.52
N GLU A 25 -26.09 8.57 5.62
CA GLU A 25 -25.58 9.94 5.58
C GLU A 25 -24.11 9.98 5.08
N LEU A 26 -23.28 9.05 5.54
CA LEU A 26 -21.91 8.89 5.08
C LEU A 26 -21.85 8.59 3.57
N TRP A 27 -22.69 7.69 3.08
CA TRP A 27 -22.80 7.36 1.65
C TRP A 27 -23.26 8.55 0.80
N ARG A 28 -24.23 9.33 1.30
CA ARG A 28 -24.68 10.57 0.64
C ARG A 28 -23.55 11.58 0.50
N ARG A 29 -22.71 11.72 1.53
CA ARG A 29 -21.55 12.62 1.54
C ARG A 29 -20.44 12.13 0.60
N ILE A 30 -20.18 10.82 0.54
CA ILE A 30 -19.23 10.24 -0.43
C ILE A 30 -19.70 10.51 -1.87
N ASN A 31 -20.99 10.30 -2.16
CA ASN A 31 -21.54 10.56 -3.48
C ASN A 31 -21.53 12.05 -3.84
N LEU A 32 -21.81 12.94 -2.88
CA LEU A 32 -21.72 14.39 -3.09
C LEU A 32 -20.29 14.82 -3.43
N LEU A 33 -19.29 14.34 -2.67
CA LEU A 33 -17.88 14.64 -2.93
C LEU A 33 -17.44 14.13 -4.30
N ARG A 34 -17.92 12.94 -4.72
CA ARG A 34 -17.64 12.37 -6.04
C ARG A 34 -18.28 13.18 -7.16
N VAL A 35 -19.55 13.55 -7.00
CA VAL A 35 -20.27 14.38 -7.98
C VAL A 35 -19.56 15.72 -8.11
N ALA A 36 -19.11 16.33 -7.01
CA ALA A 36 -18.34 17.57 -7.05
C ALA A 36 -16.97 17.41 -7.74
N GLN A 37 -16.27 16.30 -7.54
CA GLN A 37 -15.01 16.00 -8.24
C GLN A 37 -15.24 15.81 -9.74
N LEU A 38 -16.22 14.98 -10.11
CA LEU A 38 -16.56 14.69 -11.50
C LEU A 38 -17.17 15.90 -12.22
N SER A 39 -18.01 16.69 -11.54
CA SER A 39 -18.60 17.92 -12.08
C SER A 39 -17.57 19.03 -12.14
N GLY A 40 -16.63 19.08 -11.19
CA GLY A 40 -15.50 20.00 -11.23
C GLY A 40 -14.62 19.73 -12.45
N GLU A 41 -14.20 18.49 -12.66
CA GLU A 41 -13.38 18.10 -13.81
C GLU A 41 -14.12 18.25 -15.15
N ALA A 42 -15.37 17.78 -15.24
CA ALA A 42 -16.14 17.83 -16.48
C ALA A 42 -16.61 19.25 -16.83
N ALA A 43 -17.08 20.04 -15.86
CA ALA A 43 -17.47 21.42 -16.12
C ALA A 43 -16.25 22.27 -16.46
N LEU A 44 -15.10 22.09 -15.82
CA LEU A 44 -13.88 22.81 -16.21
C LEU A 44 -13.39 22.40 -17.60
N THR A 45 -13.41 21.12 -17.98
CA THR A 45 -13.00 20.72 -19.35
C THR A 45 -13.99 21.14 -20.42
N LEU A 46 -15.29 21.18 -20.12
CA LEU A 46 -16.32 21.68 -21.05
C LEU A 46 -16.34 23.21 -21.14
N THR A 47 -16.03 23.94 -20.06
CA THR A 47 -16.03 25.41 -20.06
C THR A 47 -14.70 26.00 -20.50
N THR A 48 -13.57 25.31 -20.29
CA THR A 48 -12.24 25.82 -20.62
C THR A 48 -11.56 25.09 -21.79
N GLY A 49 -12.09 23.95 -22.23
CA GLY A 49 -11.55 23.19 -23.36
C GLY A 49 -10.22 22.48 -23.09
N ILE A 50 -9.69 22.54 -21.86
CA ILE A 50 -8.38 21.97 -21.53
C ILE A 50 -8.52 20.66 -20.74
N PRO A 51 -7.88 19.55 -21.17
CA PRO A 51 -7.88 18.30 -20.42
C PRO A 51 -6.97 18.46 -19.19
N ILE A 52 -7.53 18.40 -17.99
CA ILE A 52 -6.79 18.54 -16.74
C ILE A 52 -6.12 17.20 -16.40
N GLY A 53 -5.13 16.82 -17.21
CA GLY A 53 -4.18 15.74 -16.95
C GLY A 53 -2.78 16.23 -16.57
N SER A 54 -2.57 17.55 -16.57
CA SER A 54 -1.27 18.18 -16.29
C SER A 54 -1.40 19.57 -15.63
N LEU A 55 -2.62 19.97 -15.23
CA LEU A 55 -2.98 21.35 -14.88
C LEU A 55 -3.44 21.55 -13.43
N GLY A 56 -3.24 20.58 -12.54
CA GLY A 56 -3.29 20.85 -11.09
C GLY A 56 -2.31 21.96 -10.65
N LYS A 57 -1.26 22.20 -11.46
CA LYS A 57 -0.26 23.25 -11.22
C LYS A 57 -0.73 24.68 -11.57
N THR A 58 -1.74 24.85 -12.43
CA THR A 58 -2.20 26.19 -12.86
C THR A 58 -3.42 26.67 -12.11
N VAL A 59 -4.34 25.78 -11.69
CA VAL A 59 -5.49 26.16 -10.86
C VAL A 59 -5.06 26.59 -9.45
N CYS A 60 -4.05 25.93 -8.87
CA CYS A 60 -3.40 26.41 -7.64
C CYS A 60 -2.75 27.80 -7.79
N LYS A 61 -2.38 28.20 -9.01
CA LYS A 61 -1.80 29.51 -9.31
C LYS A 61 -2.86 30.62 -9.38
N LEU A 62 -4.08 30.28 -9.81
CA LEU A 62 -5.23 31.21 -9.85
C LEU A 62 -5.95 31.35 -8.50
N ALA A 63 -5.89 30.33 -7.63
CA ALA A 63 -6.49 30.35 -6.29
C ALA A 63 -5.68 31.11 -5.21
N GLY A 64 -4.56 31.76 -5.57
CA GLY A 64 -3.89 32.73 -4.70
C GLY A 64 -3.16 32.15 -3.48
N TRP A 65 -2.67 30.90 -3.53
CA TRP A 65 -1.92 30.27 -2.41
C TRP A 65 -0.39 30.40 -2.49
N PHE A 66 0.15 31.20 -3.43
CA PHE A 66 1.56 31.58 -3.46
C PHE A 66 1.70 33.10 -3.57
N THR A 67 2.14 33.74 -2.49
CA THR A 67 2.68 35.11 -2.53
C THR A 67 4.15 35.04 -2.92
N SER A 68 4.48 35.46 -4.14
CA SER A 68 5.79 36.01 -4.53
C SER A 68 5.64 36.75 -5.86
N ASP A 69 6.12 38.00 -5.88
CA ASP A 69 6.25 38.88 -7.03
C ASP A 69 6.82 38.16 -8.26
N ASP A 70 6.18 38.32 -9.43
CA ASP A 70 6.87 38.91 -10.59
C ASP A 70 5.91 39.30 -11.73
N LYS A 71 6.30 40.35 -12.46
CA LYS A 71 5.56 41.02 -13.55
C LYS A 71 5.66 40.29 -14.89
N SER A 72 4.59 40.40 -15.68
CA SER A 72 4.46 40.41 -17.16
C SER A 72 3.20 39.62 -17.55
N SER A 73 2.41 39.89 -18.58
CA SER A 73 2.21 40.95 -19.57
C SER A 73 0.96 40.54 -20.37
N ASN A 74 0.16 41.50 -20.83
CA ASN A 74 -1.07 41.38 -21.63
C ASN A 74 -1.12 40.26 -22.68
N GLU A 75 -2.32 39.68 -22.86
CA GLU A 75 -2.94 39.51 -24.18
C GLU A 75 -4.48 39.37 -24.06
N SER A 76 -5.17 39.99 -25.02
CA SER A 76 -6.61 40.30 -25.09
C SER A 76 -7.40 39.33 -25.98
N SER A 77 -8.72 39.57 -26.09
CA SER A 77 -9.70 39.08 -27.11
C SER A 77 -10.23 37.65 -26.89
N ASP A 78 -11.52 37.31 -27.00
CA ASP A 78 -12.72 38.00 -27.48
C ASP A 78 -13.95 37.48 -26.74
N THR A 79 -14.91 38.37 -26.51
CA THR A 79 -16.28 38.08 -26.07
C THR A 79 -17.15 37.84 -27.30
N ASP A 80 -17.79 36.67 -27.41
CA ASP A 80 -19.08 36.63 -28.08
C ASP A 80 -20.02 35.50 -27.60
N SER A 81 -21.25 35.94 -27.32
CA SER A 81 -22.54 35.26 -27.24
C SER A 81 -22.65 33.82 -26.68
N LEU A 82 -23.51 33.63 -25.68
CA LEU A 82 -24.74 32.81 -25.80
C LEU A 82 -25.55 32.89 -24.49
N GLU A 83 -26.64 33.65 -24.55
CA GLU A 83 -27.68 33.67 -23.53
C GLU A 83 -28.35 32.30 -23.43
N LEU A 84 -28.20 31.62 -22.29
CA LEU A 84 -29.02 30.47 -21.92
C LEU A 84 -29.77 30.82 -20.63
N SER A 85 -31.07 31.00 -20.84
CA SER A 85 -32.09 31.36 -19.86
C SER A 85 -31.98 30.56 -18.56
N THR A 86 -31.63 31.25 -17.48
CA THR A 86 -31.74 30.76 -16.11
C THR A 86 -33.12 31.15 -15.58
N SER A 87 -34.04 30.20 -15.49
CA SER A 87 -35.29 30.42 -14.75
C SER A 87 -35.86 29.11 -14.23
N GLY A 88 -35.70 28.93 -12.92
CA GLY A 88 -36.56 28.09 -12.11
C GLY A 88 -35.98 26.74 -11.74
N LEU A 89 -35.16 26.70 -10.68
CA LEU A 89 -35.10 25.65 -9.63
C LEU A 89 -33.74 25.66 -8.94
N LEU A 90 -33.45 26.69 -8.15
CA LEU A 90 -32.33 26.62 -7.20
C LEU A 90 -32.82 27.15 -5.85
N LYS A 91 -33.11 26.23 -4.93
CA LYS A 91 -33.06 26.50 -3.49
C LYS A 91 -31.64 27.00 -3.17
N PRO A 92 -31.47 28.00 -2.31
CA PRO A 92 -30.15 28.50 -1.95
C PRO A 92 -29.41 27.37 -1.21
N SER A 93 -28.43 26.77 -1.88
CA SER A 93 -27.52 25.78 -1.28
C SER A 93 -26.63 26.50 -0.27
N GLU A 94 -26.50 25.90 0.92
CA GLU A 94 -25.52 26.27 1.94
C GLU A 94 -24.13 26.49 1.34
N PRO A 95 -23.30 27.38 1.90
CA PRO A 95 -22.00 27.73 1.35
C PRO A 95 -21.15 26.46 1.21
N PHE A 96 -20.85 26.11 -0.04
CA PHE A 96 -20.12 24.92 -0.42
C PHE A 96 -18.65 25.05 0.00
N SER A 97 -18.35 24.77 1.26
CA SER A 97 -16.99 24.71 1.78
C SER A 97 -16.50 23.27 1.80
N MET A 98 -15.52 22.97 0.95
CA MET A 98 -14.90 21.63 0.89
C MET A 98 -14.28 21.19 2.22
N PRO A 99 -13.56 22.05 2.97
CA PRO A 99 -13.07 21.70 4.30
C PRO A 99 -14.17 21.30 5.30
N ALA A 100 -15.31 21.99 5.27
CA ALA A 100 -16.42 21.70 6.18
C ALA A 100 -17.05 20.31 5.89
N HIS A 101 -17.16 19.95 4.61
CA HIS A 101 -17.65 18.62 4.22
C HIS A 101 -16.69 17.50 4.61
N ILE A 102 -15.38 17.71 4.49
CA ILE A 102 -14.36 16.75 4.94
C ILE A 102 -14.43 16.56 6.46
N GLN A 103 -14.56 17.65 7.22
CA GLN A 103 -14.68 17.55 8.68
C GLN A 103 -15.94 16.81 9.10
N ALA A 104 -17.10 17.16 8.52
CA ALA A 104 -18.34 16.48 8.85
C ALA A 104 -18.34 15.00 8.43
N PHE A 105 -17.64 14.64 7.34
CA PHE A 105 -17.40 13.23 6.99
C PHE A 105 -16.59 12.51 8.07
N ARG A 106 -15.50 13.13 8.56
CA ARG A 106 -14.67 12.58 9.64
C ARG A 106 -15.48 12.36 10.91
N ASP A 107 -16.25 13.37 11.33
CA ASP A 107 -17.06 13.30 12.56
C ASP A 107 -18.12 12.18 12.47
N THR A 108 -18.74 12.02 11.30
CA THR A 108 -19.70 10.93 11.05
C THR A 108 -19.02 9.57 11.13
N LEU A 109 -17.86 9.43 10.50
CA LEU A 109 -17.08 8.20 10.48
C LEU A 109 -16.57 7.84 11.88
N GLU A 110 -16.06 8.80 12.65
CA GLU A 110 -15.67 8.61 14.05
C GLU A 110 -16.84 8.14 14.92
N GLY A 111 -18.01 8.78 14.77
CA GLY A 111 -19.21 8.41 15.52
C GLY A 111 -19.65 6.96 15.23
N ILE A 112 -19.56 6.53 13.97
CA ILE A 112 -19.87 5.14 13.58
C ILE A 112 -18.85 4.17 14.22
N LEU A 113 -17.55 4.45 14.13
CA LEU A 113 -16.50 3.59 14.70
C LEU A 113 -16.59 3.51 16.23
N GLU A 114 -16.98 4.61 16.89
CA GLU A 114 -17.17 4.65 18.33
C GLU A 114 -18.39 3.83 18.79
N GLU A 115 -19.52 3.94 18.09
CA GLU A 115 -20.73 3.16 18.39
C GLU A 115 -20.53 1.67 18.16
N LEU A 116 -19.85 1.31 17.06
CA LEU A 116 -19.48 -0.08 16.76
C LEU A 116 -18.37 -0.61 17.69
N LYS A 117 -17.67 0.27 18.43
CA LYS A 117 -16.49 -0.04 19.26
C LYS A 117 -15.40 -0.79 18.50
N ILE A 118 -15.29 -0.56 17.20
CA ILE A 118 -14.28 -1.18 16.33
C ILE A 118 -13.12 -0.21 16.04
N THR A 119 -12.01 -0.78 15.58
CA THR A 119 -10.87 -0.02 15.05
C THR A 119 -10.75 -0.30 13.57
N LEU A 120 -10.77 0.76 12.75
CA LEU A 120 -10.60 0.66 11.30
C LEU A 120 -9.11 0.56 10.95
N VAL A 121 -8.67 -0.60 10.46
CA VAL A 121 -7.29 -0.79 9.98
C VAL A 121 -7.29 -0.87 8.46
N ILE A 122 -6.58 0.04 7.81
CA ILE A 122 -6.49 0.12 6.35
C ILE A 122 -5.07 -0.26 5.91
N PHE A 123 -4.97 -1.36 5.16
CA PHE A 123 -3.72 -1.80 4.54
C PHE A 123 -3.60 -1.21 3.14
N VAL A 124 -2.46 -0.57 2.87
CA VAL A 124 -2.11 0.01 1.58
C VAL A 124 -0.82 -0.66 1.11
N ASP A 125 -0.87 -1.39 0.01
CA ASP A 125 0.26 -2.13 -0.57
C ASP A 125 0.51 -1.69 -2.02
N ASP A 126 1.65 -2.10 -2.59
CA ASP A 126 2.05 -1.88 -3.99
C ASP A 126 2.09 -0.38 -4.40
N LEU A 127 2.39 0.54 -3.47
CA LEU A 127 2.59 1.96 -3.80
C LEU A 127 3.75 2.17 -4.80
N ASP A 128 4.71 1.24 -4.81
CA ASP A 128 5.85 1.21 -5.72
C ASP A 128 5.51 0.82 -7.17
N ARG A 129 4.28 0.38 -7.43
CA ARG A 129 3.76 0.15 -8.79
C ARG A 129 3.01 1.34 -9.36
N CYS A 130 2.69 2.33 -8.53
CA CYS A 130 2.01 3.52 -8.98
C CYS A 130 3.00 4.46 -9.69
N LEU A 131 2.50 5.35 -10.54
CA LEU A 131 3.30 6.48 -11.00
C LEU A 131 3.70 7.34 -9.79
N PRO A 132 4.90 7.95 -9.79
CA PRO A 132 5.36 8.81 -8.71
C PRO A 132 4.33 9.82 -8.21
N GLN A 133 3.69 10.56 -9.11
CA GLN A 133 2.69 11.56 -8.73
C GLN A 133 1.47 10.91 -8.06
N THR A 134 0.97 9.80 -8.61
CA THR A 134 -0.17 9.07 -8.04
C THR A 134 0.15 8.51 -6.65
N ALA A 135 1.36 8.00 -6.44
CA ALA A 135 1.78 7.50 -5.13
C ALA A 135 1.80 8.61 -4.08
N ILE A 136 2.38 9.78 -4.40
CA ILE A 136 2.44 10.93 -3.49
C ILE A 136 1.05 11.49 -3.21
N SER A 137 0.22 11.71 -4.24
CA SER A 137 -1.16 12.21 -4.04
C SER A 137 -2.02 11.24 -3.23
N THR A 138 -1.79 9.93 -3.34
CA THR A 138 -2.47 8.91 -2.52
C THR A 138 -2.07 9.04 -1.05
N LEU A 139 -0.77 9.19 -0.77
CA LEU A 139 -0.26 9.40 0.60
C LEU A 139 -0.76 10.71 1.21
N GLU A 140 -0.81 11.80 0.44
CA GLU A 140 -1.39 13.08 0.87
C GLU A 140 -2.88 12.94 1.16
N SER A 141 -3.62 12.22 0.30
CA SER A 141 -5.05 11.97 0.49
C SER A 141 -5.32 11.15 1.74
N ILE A 142 -4.50 10.13 2.04
CA ILE A 142 -4.59 9.35 3.29
C ILE A 142 -4.42 10.29 4.50
N ARG A 143 -3.39 11.13 4.48
CA ARG A 143 -3.15 12.14 5.52
C ARG A 143 -4.34 13.09 5.67
N LEU A 144 -4.87 13.58 4.56
CA LEU A 144 -5.94 14.59 4.56
C LEU A 144 -7.32 14.02 4.89
N LEU A 145 -7.58 12.73 4.72
CA LEU A 145 -8.94 12.22 4.89
C LEU A 145 -9.14 11.45 6.19
N LEU A 146 -8.08 10.92 6.81
CA LEU A 146 -8.25 9.81 7.76
C LEU A 146 -7.44 9.94 9.05
N PHE A 147 -7.06 11.16 9.45
CA PHE A 147 -6.70 11.45 10.85
C PHE A 147 -7.97 11.44 11.73
N ILE A 148 -8.53 10.25 11.92
CA ILE A 148 -9.71 10.02 12.74
C ILE A 148 -9.38 9.07 13.88
N ARG A 149 -10.01 9.28 15.04
CA ARG A 149 -9.90 8.36 16.18
C ARG A 149 -10.37 6.96 15.78
N ARG A 150 -9.77 5.94 16.41
CA ARG A 150 -10.04 4.51 16.13
C ARG A 150 -9.74 4.09 14.68
N SER A 151 -8.76 4.72 14.05
CA SER A 151 -8.23 4.26 12.76
C SER A 151 -6.71 4.07 12.77
N ALA A 152 -6.22 3.15 11.95
CA ALA A 152 -4.80 2.91 11.72
C ALA A 152 -4.54 2.61 10.24
N PHE A 153 -3.44 3.14 9.71
CA PHE A 153 -2.99 2.90 8.33
C PHE A 153 -1.69 2.11 8.36
N VAL A 154 -1.68 0.99 7.66
CA VAL A 154 -0.48 0.17 7.47
C VAL A 154 -0.09 0.28 6.01
N ILE A 155 1.03 0.94 5.74
CA ILE A 155 1.53 1.20 4.39
C ILE A 155 2.75 0.33 4.16
N ALA A 156 2.68 -0.54 3.14
CA ALA A 156 3.82 -1.26 2.61
C ALA A 156 4.32 -0.54 1.34
N ALA A 157 5.55 -0.07 1.39
CA ALA A 157 6.19 0.62 0.27
C ALA A 157 7.71 0.44 0.33
N ASP A 158 8.36 0.49 -0.84
CA ASP A 158 9.81 0.60 -0.91
C ASP A 158 10.24 2.04 -0.61
N ASN A 159 11.06 2.21 0.44
CA ASN A 159 11.58 3.50 0.86
C ASN A 159 12.35 4.22 -0.26
N ASP A 160 13.09 3.49 -1.09
CA ASP A 160 13.91 4.08 -2.14
C ASP A 160 13.03 4.53 -3.32
N PHE A 161 12.01 3.73 -3.65
CA PHE A 161 11.00 4.12 -4.63
C PHE A 161 10.27 5.41 -4.19
N ILE A 162 9.81 5.48 -2.94
CA ILE A 162 9.08 6.66 -2.45
C ILE A 162 9.99 7.89 -2.43
N LYS A 163 11.24 7.77 -1.99
CA LYS A 163 12.21 8.89 -2.06
C LYS A 163 12.41 9.38 -3.50
N ALA A 164 12.52 8.48 -4.46
CA ALA A 164 12.59 8.83 -5.87
C ALA A 164 11.30 9.51 -6.36
N ALA A 165 10.15 9.00 -5.94
CA ALA A 165 8.86 9.57 -6.31
C ALA A 165 8.66 10.99 -5.77
N VAL A 166 9.09 11.26 -4.53
CA VAL A 166 9.08 12.61 -3.95
C VAL A 166 9.99 13.55 -4.75
N LYS A 167 11.20 13.11 -5.12
CA LYS A 167 12.11 13.93 -5.93
C LYS A 167 11.47 14.33 -7.26
N VAL A 168 10.85 13.39 -7.97
CA VAL A 168 10.16 13.65 -9.25
C VAL A 168 8.93 14.56 -9.06
N HIS A 169 8.18 14.39 -7.97
CA HIS A 169 7.00 15.21 -7.69
C HIS A 169 7.36 16.69 -7.45
N PHE A 170 8.51 16.94 -6.80
CA PHE A 170 9.02 18.28 -6.50
C PHE A 170 10.10 18.77 -7.47
N ASP A 171 10.32 18.06 -8.58
CA ASP A 171 11.32 18.43 -9.57
C ASP A 171 10.96 19.78 -10.20
N GLY A 172 11.92 20.71 -10.20
CA GLY A 172 11.73 22.12 -10.61
C GLY A 172 11.46 23.12 -9.48
N ALA A 173 11.27 22.68 -8.23
CA ALA A 173 11.13 23.57 -7.06
C ALA A 173 12.47 23.89 -6.36
N GLY A 174 13.63 23.47 -6.93
CA GLY A 174 14.96 23.75 -6.38
C GLY A 174 15.30 22.98 -5.09
N ILE A 175 14.66 21.84 -4.87
CA ILE A 175 14.65 21.17 -3.57
C ILE A 175 15.78 20.13 -3.45
N THR A 176 16.64 20.29 -2.44
CA THR A 176 17.72 19.37 -2.07
C THR A 176 17.19 18.09 -1.39
N GLY A 177 18.02 17.03 -1.37
CA GLY A 177 17.66 15.70 -0.89
C GLY A 177 17.03 15.62 0.51
N ASP A 178 17.28 16.60 1.38
CA ASP A 178 16.75 16.66 2.75
C ASP A 178 15.22 16.76 2.83
N VAL A 179 14.53 17.27 1.81
CA VAL A 179 13.06 17.35 1.83
C VAL A 179 12.40 15.99 1.63
N SER A 180 13.03 15.08 0.89
CA SER A 180 12.47 13.75 0.65
C SER A 180 12.40 12.89 1.92
N THR A 181 13.42 12.98 2.78
CA THR A 181 13.42 12.33 4.10
C THR A 181 12.43 13.00 5.06
N ASN A 182 12.44 14.34 5.12
CA ASN A 182 11.52 15.12 5.96
C ASN A 182 10.04 14.96 5.57
N TYR A 183 9.76 14.63 4.30
CA TYR A 183 8.41 14.37 3.83
C TYR A 183 7.87 13.05 4.39
N PHE A 184 8.70 12.01 4.40
CA PHE A 184 8.33 10.69 4.92
C PHE A 184 8.12 10.71 6.43
N ASP A 185 9.02 11.34 7.18
CA ASP A 185 8.92 11.47 8.65
C ASP A 185 7.65 12.23 9.08
N LYS A 186 7.13 13.11 8.22
CA LYS A 186 5.87 13.85 8.46
C LYS A 186 4.62 13.06 8.09
N LEU A 187 4.74 12.05 7.23
CA LEU A 187 3.62 11.22 6.77
C LEU A 187 3.48 9.94 7.59
N ILE A 188 4.60 9.31 7.93
CA ILE A 188 4.65 8.03 8.62
C ILE A 188 5.06 8.25 10.07
N GLN A 189 4.14 7.97 10.99
CA GLN A 189 4.39 8.15 12.42
C GLN A 189 5.37 7.10 12.97
N VAL A 190 5.27 5.86 12.49
CA VAL A 190 6.08 4.73 12.96
C VAL A 190 6.63 3.97 11.75
N PRO A 191 7.88 4.24 11.34
CA PRO A 191 8.51 3.49 10.26
C PRO A 191 8.97 2.11 10.76
N LEU A 192 8.45 1.05 10.15
CA LEU A 192 8.87 -0.33 10.41
C LEU A 192 9.69 -0.85 9.22
N HIS A 193 10.96 -1.13 9.46
CA HIS A 193 11.86 -1.68 8.45
C HIS A 193 11.87 -3.21 8.54
N VAL A 194 11.52 -3.89 7.45
CA VAL A 194 11.61 -5.36 7.38
C VAL A 194 13.07 -5.74 7.14
N PRO A 195 13.74 -6.45 8.07
CA PRO A 195 15.13 -6.85 7.88
C PRO A 195 15.26 -7.92 6.79
N ARG A 196 16.46 -8.03 6.22
CA ARG A 196 16.82 -9.16 5.36
C ARG A 196 16.89 -10.45 6.19
N LEU A 197 16.71 -11.60 5.53
CA LEU A 197 16.86 -12.88 6.20
C LEU A 197 18.31 -13.07 6.66
N GLY A 198 18.51 -13.41 7.93
CA GLY A 198 19.79 -13.93 8.38
C GLY A 198 20.06 -15.32 7.81
N LEU A 199 21.27 -15.83 8.06
CA LEU A 199 21.67 -17.14 7.53
C LEU A 199 20.77 -18.27 8.03
N ASN A 200 20.35 -18.23 9.29
CA ASN A 200 19.50 -19.28 9.86
C ASN A 200 18.07 -19.21 9.31
N GLU A 201 17.54 -18.01 9.13
CA GLU A 201 16.22 -17.80 8.51
C GLU A 201 16.25 -18.19 7.04
N ALA A 202 17.34 -17.90 6.32
CA ALA A 202 17.55 -18.35 4.94
C ALA A 202 17.57 -19.88 4.83
N LYS A 203 18.26 -20.58 5.74
CA LYS A 203 18.24 -22.05 5.82
C LYS A 203 16.83 -22.58 6.05
N ALA A 204 16.16 -22.07 7.07
CA ALA A 204 14.78 -22.45 7.40
C ALA A 204 13.83 -22.26 6.22
N TYR A 205 13.93 -21.11 5.55
CA TYR A 205 13.10 -20.78 4.41
C TYR A 205 13.31 -21.75 3.24
N LEU A 206 14.57 -22.06 2.89
CA LEU A 206 14.86 -23.03 1.84
C LEU A 206 14.37 -24.44 2.21
N VAL A 207 14.60 -24.88 3.45
CA VAL A 207 14.10 -26.17 3.94
C VAL A 207 12.58 -26.26 3.78
N LEU A 208 11.85 -25.23 4.21
CA LEU A 208 10.39 -25.21 4.08
C LEU A 208 9.93 -25.26 2.63
N LEU A 209 10.60 -24.55 1.70
CA LEU A 209 10.28 -24.62 0.27
C LEU A 209 10.52 -26.02 -0.32
N LEU A 210 11.61 -26.70 0.09
CA LEU A 210 11.89 -28.06 -0.36
C LEU A 210 10.87 -29.05 0.20
N LEU A 211 10.53 -28.95 1.49
CA LEU A 211 9.53 -29.81 2.11
C LEU A 211 8.13 -29.56 1.54
N GLU A 212 7.77 -28.31 1.23
CA GLU A 212 6.52 -27.98 0.52
C GLU A 212 6.45 -28.72 -0.81
N ARG A 213 7.55 -28.72 -1.57
CA ARG A 213 7.63 -29.43 -2.85
C ARG A 213 7.51 -30.94 -2.69
N GLU A 214 8.25 -31.56 -1.77
CA GLU A 214 8.17 -33.01 -1.53
C GLU A 214 6.79 -33.43 -1.01
N THR A 215 6.11 -32.54 -0.28
CA THR A 215 4.71 -32.74 0.13
C THR A 215 3.79 -32.74 -1.10
N ASN A 216 3.97 -31.79 -2.01
CA ASN A 216 3.19 -31.71 -3.25
C ASN A 216 3.48 -32.89 -4.20
N ALA A 217 4.69 -33.44 -4.17
CA ALA A 217 5.08 -34.64 -4.91
C ALA A 217 4.62 -35.96 -4.26
N GLY A 218 4.09 -35.92 -3.02
CA GLY A 218 3.64 -37.09 -2.28
C GLY A 218 4.76 -37.87 -1.57
N HIS A 219 6.00 -37.37 -1.58
CA HIS A 219 7.15 -37.99 -0.90
C HIS A 219 7.29 -37.55 0.57
N PHE A 220 6.49 -36.58 1.01
CA PHE A 220 6.45 -36.11 2.39
C PHE A 220 5.01 -35.94 2.87
N SER A 221 4.71 -36.34 4.11
CA SER A 221 3.36 -36.23 4.66
C SER A 221 2.99 -34.78 4.94
N LYS A 222 1.76 -34.38 4.56
CA LYS A 222 1.22 -33.05 4.82
C LYS A 222 1.13 -32.72 6.32
N GLU A 223 0.86 -33.71 7.16
CA GLU A 223 0.83 -33.55 8.62
C GLU A 223 2.21 -33.19 9.17
N ARG A 224 3.26 -33.84 8.64
CA ARG A 224 4.65 -33.55 9.01
C ARG A 224 5.10 -32.19 8.49
N PHE A 225 4.65 -31.80 7.30
CA PHE A 225 4.90 -30.45 6.79
C PHE A 225 4.25 -29.37 7.66
N ASN A 226 3.00 -29.58 8.09
CA ASN A 226 2.36 -28.67 9.03
C ASN A 226 3.09 -28.61 10.38
N HIS A 227 3.61 -29.74 10.87
CA HIS A 227 4.47 -29.77 12.06
C HIS A 227 5.79 -29.01 11.84
N ALA A 228 6.43 -29.14 10.67
CA ALA A 228 7.60 -28.35 10.31
C ALA A 228 7.29 -26.84 10.29
N LEU A 229 6.13 -26.45 9.76
CA LEU A 229 5.65 -25.06 9.74
C LEU A 229 5.39 -24.47 11.13
N SER A 230 5.13 -25.29 12.16
CA SER A 230 5.01 -24.80 13.54
C SER A 230 6.35 -24.75 14.26
N VAL A 231 7.15 -25.82 14.17
CA VAL A 231 8.39 -25.97 14.96
C VAL A 231 9.52 -25.08 14.46
N ILE A 232 9.69 -24.95 13.13
CA ILE A 232 10.78 -24.14 12.57
C ILE A 232 10.67 -22.66 13.00
N PRO A 233 9.52 -21.98 12.85
CA PRO A 233 9.37 -20.60 13.32
C PRO A 233 9.50 -20.45 14.84
N GLU A 234 9.06 -21.43 15.62
CA GLU A 234 9.24 -21.42 17.08
C GLU A 234 10.73 -21.44 17.46
N LYS A 235 11.49 -22.33 16.82
CA LYS A 235 12.94 -22.43 17.02
C LYS A 235 13.66 -21.15 16.58
N LEU A 236 13.26 -20.57 15.44
CA LEU A 236 13.79 -19.28 14.99
C LEU A 236 13.51 -18.15 15.98
N ARG A 237 12.31 -18.11 16.59
CA ARG A 237 11.97 -17.13 17.65
C ARG A 237 12.84 -17.28 18.89
N ASN A 238 13.33 -18.48 19.19
CA ASN A 238 14.24 -18.75 20.29
C ASN A 238 15.72 -18.67 19.89
N SER A 239 16.07 -18.19 18.69
CA SER A 239 17.48 -18.17 18.24
C SER A 239 18.41 -17.36 19.15
N TRP A 240 17.87 -16.34 19.83
CA TRP A 240 18.61 -15.55 20.81
C TRP A 240 19.01 -16.34 22.07
N LYS A 241 18.36 -17.49 22.34
CA LYS A 241 18.72 -18.42 23.41
C LYS A 241 19.81 -19.43 22.99
N GLY A 242 20.29 -19.33 21.75
CA GLY A 242 21.26 -20.26 21.16
C GLY A 242 20.64 -21.44 20.41
N GLU A 243 19.30 -21.50 20.28
CA GLU A 243 18.65 -22.48 19.41
C GLU A 243 18.94 -22.16 17.94
N THR A 244 19.36 -23.14 17.15
CA THR A 244 19.63 -22.91 15.73
C THR A 244 19.06 -24.02 14.87
N ILE A 245 18.83 -23.70 13.60
CA ILE A 245 18.44 -24.67 12.59
C ILE A 245 19.70 -25.44 12.17
N ASN A 246 20.01 -26.48 12.94
CA ASN A 246 21.15 -27.36 12.74
C ASN A 246 20.75 -28.63 11.97
N GLN A 247 21.76 -29.28 11.40
CA GLN A 247 21.59 -30.50 10.61
C GLN A 247 20.93 -31.63 11.41
N GLU A 248 21.28 -31.81 12.68
CA GLU A 248 20.66 -32.82 13.57
C GLU A 248 19.14 -32.64 13.65
N PHE A 249 18.69 -31.41 13.90
CA PHE A 249 17.27 -31.08 13.96
C PHE A 249 16.56 -31.29 12.61
N LEU A 250 17.19 -30.89 11.50
CA LEU A 250 16.63 -31.10 10.17
C LEU A 250 16.51 -32.59 9.83
N TYR A 251 17.46 -33.41 10.29
CA TYR A 251 17.46 -34.85 10.07
C TYR A 251 16.40 -35.59 10.89
N GLU A 252 16.17 -35.14 12.12
CA GLU A 252 15.08 -35.61 12.97
C GLU A 252 13.72 -35.27 12.34
N LEU A 253 13.57 -34.05 11.83
CA LEU A 253 12.34 -33.58 11.17
C LEU A 253 11.93 -34.43 9.95
N VAL A 254 12.90 -35.02 9.25
CA VAL A 254 12.68 -35.85 8.06
C VAL A 254 12.84 -37.36 8.30
N GLU A 255 12.90 -37.80 9.56
CA GLU A 255 12.97 -39.22 9.98
C GLU A 255 14.06 -40.04 9.28
N HIS A 256 15.21 -39.43 9.04
CA HIS A 256 16.37 -40.11 8.49
C HIS A 256 16.24 -40.71 7.07
N VAL A 257 15.20 -40.38 6.31
CA VAL A 257 15.09 -40.77 4.89
C VAL A 257 16.25 -40.16 4.10
N ASN A 258 17.08 -41.00 3.47
CA ASN A 258 18.32 -40.56 2.81
C ASN A 258 18.10 -39.48 1.73
N ALA A 259 17.04 -39.59 0.94
CA ALA A 259 16.69 -38.60 -0.07
C ALA A 259 16.37 -37.23 0.54
N LEU A 260 15.57 -37.20 1.61
CA LEU A 260 15.20 -35.96 2.31
C LEU A 260 16.39 -35.36 3.05
N LYS A 261 17.28 -36.17 3.64
CA LYS A 261 18.55 -35.71 4.23
C LYS A 261 19.41 -34.96 3.22
N SER A 262 19.57 -35.53 2.01
CA SER A 262 20.32 -34.89 0.94
C SER A 262 19.72 -33.54 0.54
N LEU A 263 18.38 -33.42 0.54
CA LEU A 263 17.71 -32.14 0.32
C LEU A 263 17.97 -31.13 1.45
N MET A 264 18.03 -31.57 2.71
CA MET A 264 18.38 -30.69 3.84
C MET A 264 19.82 -30.20 3.74
N ASP A 265 20.76 -31.07 3.36
CA ASP A 265 22.17 -30.71 3.15
C ASP A 265 22.32 -29.70 2.00
N LEU A 266 21.58 -29.93 0.91
CA LEU A 266 21.50 -29.01 -0.22
C LEU A 266 20.94 -27.66 0.21
N ALA A 267 19.85 -27.62 0.98
CA ALA A 267 19.28 -26.38 1.49
C ALA A 267 20.29 -25.61 2.35
N GLN A 268 21.03 -26.30 3.21
CA GLN A 268 22.03 -25.69 4.08
C GLN A 268 23.20 -25.10 3.28
N GLY A 269 23.70 -25.82 2.27
CA GLY A 269 24.74 -25.33 1.37
C GLY A 269 24.27 -24.14 0.54
N LEU A 270 23.08 -24.24 -0.06
CA LEU A 270 22.48 -23.15 -0.84
C LEU A 270 22.21 -21.91 0.02
N ALA A 271 21.81 -22.06 1.27
CA ALA A 271 21.55 -20.93 2.15
C ALA A 271 22.78 -20.05 2.31
N ALA A 272 23.96 -20.65 2.52
CA ALA A 272 25.21 -19.90 2.65
C ALA A 272 25.57 -19.15 1.35
N LEU A 273 25.37 -19.79 0.20
CA LEU A 273 25.64 -19.18 -1.11
C LEU A 273 24.66 -18.05 -1.45
N LEU A 274 23.37 -18.26 -1.21
CA LEU A 274 22.31 -17.28 -1.49
C LEU A 274 22.31 -16.11 -0.50
N HIS A 275 22.76 -16.33 0.73
CA HIS A 275 22.94 -15.27 1.72
C HIS A 275 24.15 -14.38 1.39
N SER A 276 25.28 -14.96 0.96
CA SER A 276 26.51 -14.21 0.63
C SER A 276 26.51 -13.58 -0.76
N SER A 277 25.69 -14.08 -1.69
CA SER A 277 25.61 -13.55 -3.06
C SER A 277 25.01 -12.15 -3.10
N LEU A 278 25.70 -11.19 -3.73
CA LEU A 278 25.18 -9.83 -3.96
C LEU A 278 23.89 -9.80 -4.81
N ALA A 279 23.71 -10.78 -5.71
CA ALA A 279 22.56 -10.82 -6.61
C ALA A 279 21.26 -11.26 -5.90
N VAL A 280 21.38 -12.06 -4.83
CA VAL A 280 20.23 -12.58 -4.08
C VAL A 280 20.09 -11.87 -2.75
N ASN A 281 21.20 -11.61 -2.07
CA ASN A 281 21.33 -10.84 -0.84
C ASN A 281 20.26 -11.20 0.20
N ALA A 282 20.04 -12.51 0.39
CA ALA A 282 19.03 -13.08 1.27
C ALA A 282 17.58 -12.57 1.04
N ASN A 283 17.25 -12.17 -0.18
CA ASN A 283 15.90 -11.78 -0.57
C ASN A 283 15.01 -13.03 -0.77
N PRO A 284 13.94 -13.23 0.03
CA PRO A 284 13.12 -14.45 -0.03
C PRO A 284 12.50 -14.70 -1.41
N ARG A 285 12.10 -13.64 -2.13
CA ARG A 285 11.53 -13.73 -3.47
C ARG A 285 12.56 -14.21 -4.48
N LEU A 286 13.78 -13.67 -4.42
CA LEU A 286 14.87 -14.08 -5.31
C LEU A 286 15.33 -15.50 -5.01
N MET A 287 15.41 -15.90 -3.73
CA MET A 287 15.72 -17.28 -3.33
C MET A 287 14.69 -18.28 -3.89
N LYS A 288 13.39 -18.00 -3.76
CA LYS A 288 12.33 -18.84 -4.34
C LYS A 288 12.40 -18.87 -5.86
N ARG A 289 12.63 -17.72 -6.51
CA ARG A 289 12.83 -17.64 -7.97
C ARG A 289 14.01 -18.46 -8.45
N PHE A 290 15.14 -18.42 -7.73
CA PHE A 290 16.32 -19.21 -8.02
C PHE A 290 15.98 -20.70 -7.98
N LEU A 291 15.40 -21.19 -6.87
CA LEU A 291 14.99 -22.60 -6.75
C LEU A 291 14.03 -23.00 -7.86
N ASN A 292 12.99 -22.20 -8.13
CA ASN A 292 12.04 -22.48 -9.20
C ASN A 292 12.72 -22.56 -10.56
N THR A 293 13.71 -21.69 -10.83
CA THR A 293 14.45 -21.69 -12.10
C THR A 293 15.31 -22.95 -12.23
N VAL A 294 15.99 -23.36 -11.15
CA VAL A 294 16.78 -24.60 -11.12
C VAL A 294 15.89 -25.81 -11.41
N TYR A 295 14.75 -25.93 -10.73
CA TYR A 295 13.84 -27.06 -10.92
C TYR A 295 13.13 -27.05 -12.27
N LEU A 296 12.80 -25.88 -12.81
CA LEU A 296 12.23 -25.78 -14.15
C LEU A 296 13.24 -26.26 -15.20
N ARG A 297 14.53 -25.94 -15.03
CA ARG A 297 15.59 -26.44 -15.92
C ARG A 297 15.82 -27.94 -15.76
N ASP A 298 15.83 -28.44 -14.55
CA ASP A 298 15.95 -29.87 -14.25
C ASP A 298 14.82 -30.67 -14.94
N ALA A 299 13.58 -30.22 -14.79
CA ALA A 299 12.41 -30.83 -15.43
C ALA A 299 12.48 -30.80 -16.97
N LEU A 300 13.03 -29.73 -17.56
CA LEU A 300 13.21 -29.61 -19.01
C LEU A 300 14.41 -30.43 -19.54
N SER A 301 15.35 -30.81 -18.67
CA SER A 301 16.53 -31.60 -19.03
C SER A 301 16.30 -33.12 -18.96
N ALA A 302 15.17 -33.54 -18.39
CA ALA A 302 14.76 -34.95 -18.41
C ALA A 302 14.48 -35.38 -19.87
N PRO A 303 15.16 -36.42 -20.37
CA PRO A 303 15.04 -36.88 -21.76
C PRO A 303 13.69 -37.51 -22.09
#